data_AF-A0A948M632-F1
#
_entry.id   AF-A0A948M632-F1
#
_cell.length_a   1.000
_cell.length_b   1.000
_cell.length_c   1.000
_cell.angle_alpha   90.00
_cell.angle_beta   90.00
_cell.angle_gamma   90.00
#
_symmetry.space_group_name_H-M   'P 1'
#
loop_
_entity.id
_entity.type
_entity.pdbx_description
1 polymer ?
#
loop_
_entity_poly.entity_id
_entity_poly.type
_entity_poly.pdbx_seq_one_letter_code
_entity_poly.pdbx_strand_id
1 'polypeptide(L)' 'MNNQGKLELGEQPIARIMIELGLKPNDLVSSSTQQLTYKMVNRAVKGRRLTLNIQRKVLNALNKAAGKEYKSKDLFNY' A
#
# COMPACT_ATOMS: atom_id res chain seq x y z
N MET A 1 -23.16 8.56 -14.92
CA MET A 1 -23.38 7.77 -13.69
C MET A 1 -22.17 6.88 -13.48
N ASN A 2 -21.21 7.30 -12.64
CA ASN A 2 -20.02 6.48 -12.35
C ASN A 2 -20.28 5.70 -11.06
N ASN A 3 -20.70 4.44 -11.20
CA ASN A 3 -20.80 3.48 -10.09
C ASN A 3 -19.40 3.21 -9.51
N GLN A 4 -18.90 4.08 -8.64
CA GLN A 4 -17.74 3.80 -7.78
C GLN A 4 -18.23 2.93 -6.62
N GLY A 5 -18.30 1.63 -6.88
CA GLY A 5 -18.80 0.63 -5.94
C GLY A 5 -17.98 0.55 -4.66
N LYS A 6 -18.60 0.97 -3.55
CA LYS A 6 -18.90 0.18 -2.33
C LYS A 6 -17.93 -0.95 -1.90
N LEU A 7 -16.63 -0.80 -2.12
CA LEU A 7 -15.56 -1.74 -1.70
C LEU A 7 -14.31 -1.00 -1.19
N GLU A 8 -14.33 0.32 -1.13
CA GLU A 8 -13.26 1.12 -0.55
C GLU A 8 -13.50 1.18 0.96
N LEU A 9 -12.61 0.56 1.74
CA LEU A 9 -12.66 0.49 3.21
C LEU A 9 -12.29 1.84 3.87
N GLY A 10 -12.44 2.96 3.14
CA GLY A 10 -11.86 4.25 3.46
C GLY A 10 -10.35 4.29 3.25
N GLU A 11 -9.75 5.46 3.52
CA GLU A 11 -8.30 5.67 3.45
C GLU A 11 -7.58 4.70 4.38
N GLN A 12 -6.64 3.92 3.83
CA GLN A 12 -5.87 2.98 4.62
C GLN A 12 -4.69 3.67 5.29
N PRO A 13 -4.22 3.17 6.44
CA PRO A 13 -3.06 3.70 7.14
C PRO A 13 -1.82 3.87 6.25
N ILE A 14 -1.62 2.96 5.29
CA ILE A 14 -0.51 3.06 4.32
C ILE A 14 -0.53 4.38 3.53
N ALA A 15 -1.70 4.93 3.19
CA ALA A 15 -1.79 6.20 2.47
C ALA A 15 -1.17 7.33 3.29
N ARG A 16 -1.53 7.39 4.58
CA ARG A 16 -0.99 8.36 5.53
C ARG A 16 0.50 8.18 5.75
N ILE A 17 0.95 6.94 5.97
CA ILE A 17 2.38 6.63 6.17
C ILE A 17 3.20 7.05 4.95
N MET A 18 2.70 6.79 3.74
CA MET A 18 3.38 7.22 2.51
C MET A 18 3.48 8.75 2.42
N ILE A 19 2.43 9.48 2.79
CA ILE A 19 2.43 10.95 2.81
C ILE A 19 3.41 11.47 3.87
N GLU A 20 3.37 10.94 5.10
CA GLU A 20 4.23 11.34 6.21
C GLU A 20 5.72 11.10 5.90
N LEU A 21 6.04 10.06 5.14
CA LEU A 21 7.40 9.74 4.71
C LEU A 21 7.78 10.41 3.37
N GLY A 22 6.86 11.10 2.71
CA GLY A 22 7.09 11.68 1.37
C GLY A 22 7.31 10.64 0.26
N LEU A 23 6.87 9.39 0.47
CA LEU A 23 7.05 8.28 -0.46
C LEU A 23 5.97 8.28 -1.54
N LYS A 24 6.38 8.14 -2.80
CA LYS A 24 5.46 7.96 -3.93
C LYS A 24 5.32 6.47 -4.26
N PRO A 25 4.26 6.08 -4.99
CA PRO A 25 4.12 4.70 -5.46
C PRO A 25 5.31 4.19 -6.27
N ASN A 26 6.00 5.09 -6.97
CA ASN A 26 7.26 4.80 -7.68
C ASN A 26 8.35 4.30 -6.73
N ASP A 27 8.54 4.96 -5.58
CA ASP A 27 9.58 4.60 -4.62
C ASP A 27 9.36 3.20 -4.04
N LEU A 28 8.10 2.81 -3.79
CA LEU A 28 7.75 1.46 -3.35
C LEU A 28 8.02 0.44 -4.45
N VAL A 29 7.63 0.71 -5.69
CA VAL A 29 7.86 -0.20 -6.82
C VAL A 29 9.36 -0.37 -7.08
N SER A 30 10.13 0.71 -7.08
CA SER A 30 11.59 0.69 -7.27
C SER A 30 12.33 0.03 -6.10
N SER A 31 11.83 0.16 -4.88
CA SER A 31 12.45 -0.45 -3.70
C SER A 31 12.08 -1.93 -3.53
N SER A 32 10.95 -2.37 -4.12
CA SER A 32 10.47 -3.74 -4.01
C SER A 32 11.43 -4.75 -4.67
N THR A 33 11.81 -5.78 -3.92
CA THR A 33 12.55 -6.94 -4.46
C THR A 33 11.61 -7.97 -5.12
N GLN A 34 10.30 -7.78 -4.98
CA GLN A 34 9.27 -8.66 -5.52
C GLN A 34 8.54 -7.97 -6.67
N GLN A 35 7.82 -8.75 -7.49
CA GLN A 35 6.95 -8.18 -8.54
C GLN A 35 5.78 -7.40 -7.90
N LEU A 36 5.99 -6.10 -7.75
CA LEU A 36 5.03 -5.10 -7.27
C LEU A 36 4.79 -4.11 -8.40
N THR A 37 3.53 -3.73 -8.64
CA THR A 37 3.15 -2.79 -9.69
C THR A 37 2.51 -1.54 -9.10
N TYR A 38 2.56 -0.43 -9.82
CA TYR A 38 1.86 0.81 -9.45
C TYR A 38 0.36 0.58 -9.17
N LYS A 39 -0.29 -0.30 -9.94
CA LYS A 39 -1.70 -0.67 -9.72
C LYS A 39 -1.91 -1.40 -8.40
N MET A 40 -0.95 -2.15 -7.89
CA MET A 40 -1.05 -2.81 -6.57
C MET A 40 -0.92 -1.79 -5.45
N VAL A 41 0.04 -0.87 -5.55
CA VAL A 41 0.23 0.21 -4.56
C VAL A 41 -0.98 1.15 -4.53
N ASN A 42 -1.46 1.61 -5.70
CA ASN A 42 -2.64 2.46 -5.77
C ASN A 42 -3.90 1.79 -5.21
N ARG A 43 -4.03 0.46 -5.32
CA ARG A 43 -5.13 -0.26 -4.67
C ARG A 43 -5.00 -0.29 -3.15
N ALA A 44 -3.77 -0.44 -2.63
CA ALA A 44 -3.50 -0.37 -1.20
C ALA A 44 -3.89 1.00 -0.63
N VAL A 45 -3.42 2.08 -1.26
CA VAL A 45 -3.66 3.47 -0.84
C VAL A 45 -5.14 3.83 -0.87
N LYS A 46 -5.87 3.42 -1.92
CA LYS A 46 -7.32 3.68 -2.06
C LYS A 46 -8.21 2.81 -1.15
N GLY A 47 -7.63 1.92 -0.35
CA GLY A 47 -8.38 1.06 0.57
C GLY A 47 -9.20 -0.03 -0.08
N ARG A 48 -8.72 -0.56 -1.21
CA ARG A 48 -9.26 -1.82 -1.73
C ARG A 48 -8.67 -2.99 -0.95
N ARG A 49 -9.51 -3.95 -0.60
CA ARG A 49 -9.08 -5.20 0.04
C ARG A 49 -8.09 -5.94 -0.87
N LEU A 50 -6.87 -6.15 -0.36
CA LEU A 50 -5.81 -6.87 -1.04
C LEU A 50 -5.68 -8.30 -0.52
N THR A 51 -5.25 -9.23 -1.37
CA THR A 51 -4.88 -10.57 -0.93
C THR A 51 -3.61 -10.53 -0.07
N LEU A 52 -3.45 -11.51 0.82
CA LEU A 52 -2.31 -11.58 1.75
C LEU A 52 -0.95 -11.51 1.04
N ASN A 53 -0.83 -12.12 -0.15
CA ASN A 53 0.38 -12.05 -0.96
C ASN A 53 0.71 -10.61 -1.39
N ILE A 54 -0.30 -9.84 -1.84
CA ILE A 54 -0.09 -8.46 -2.25
C ILE A 54 0.22 -7.58 -1.04
N GLN A 55 -0.45 -7.79 0.09
CA GLN A 55 -0.17 -7.08 1.33
C GLN A 55 1.30 -7.26 1.76
N ARG A 56 1.81 -8.50 1.73
CA ARG A 56 3.21 -8.79 2.06
C ARG A 56 4.19 -8.07 1.11
N LYS A 57 3.90 -8.07 -0.19
CA LYS A 57 4.73 -7.35 -1.18
C LYS A 57 4.78 -5.85 -0.89
N VAL A 58 3.62 -5.26 -0.61
CA VAL A 58 3.51 -3.83 -0.29
C VAL A 58 4.21 -3.52 1.03
N LEU A 59 4.05 -4.35 2.05
CA LEU A 59 4.71 -4.23 3.36
C LEU A 59 6.23 -4.25 3.22
N ASN A 60 6.77 -5.26 2.52
CA ASN A 60 8.20 -5.41 2.31
C ASN A 60 8.78 -4.21 1.53
N ALA A 61 8.06 -3.77 0.50
CA ALA A 61 8.45 -2.60 -0.29
C ALA A 61 8.44 -1.31 0.54
N LEU A 62 7.41 -1.11 1.36
CA LEU A 62 7.31 0.05 2.25
C LEU A 62 8.41 0.03 3.29
N ASN A 63 8.65 -1.11 3.96
CA ASN A 63 9.68 -1.23 4.98
C ASN A 63 11.07 -0.91 4.40
N LYS A 64 11.34 -1.38 3.18
CA LYS A 64 12.59 -1.11 2.49
C LYS A 64 12.72 0.35 2.05
N ALA A 65 11.65 0.94 1.50
CA ALA A 65 11.65 2.34 1.08
C ALA A 65 11.74 3.31 2.28
N ALA A 66 11.09 2.97 3.39
CA ALA A 66 11.06 3.77 4.61
C ALA A 66 12.29 3.57 5.52
N GLY A 67 13.07 2.50 5.30
CA GLY A 67 14.15 2.09 6.20
C GLY A 67 13.66 1.76 7.62
N LYS A 68 12.39 1.38 7.76
CA LYS A 68 11.71 1.11 9.04
C LYS A 68 10.94 -0.20 8.95
N GLU A 69 10.71 -0.83 10.10
CA GLU A 69 9.92 -2.05 10.18
C GLU A 69 8.47 -1.73 10.56
N TYR A 70 7.58 -1.76 9.58
CA TYR A 70 6.13 -1.76 9.81
C TYR A 70 5.60 -3.20 9.79
N LYS A 71 4.41 -3.41 10.37
CA LYS A 71 3.67 -4.68 10.29
C LYS A 71 2.41 -4.50 9.45
N SER A 72 1.84 -5.59 8.95
CA SER A 72 0.62 -5.56 8.13
C SER A 72 -0.53 -4.80 8.80
N LYS A 73 -0.64 -4.90 10.14
CA LYS A 73 -1.65 -4.21 10.95
C LYS A 73 -1.47 -2.69 10.98
N ASP A 74 -0.26 -2.19 10.76
CA ASP A 74 0.03 -0.76 10.66
C ASP A 74 -0.33 -0.20 9.29
N LEU A 75 -0.48 -1.05 8.27
CA LEU A 75 -0.74 -0.64 6.88
C LEU A 75 -2.21 -0.84 6.48
N PHE A 76 -2.89 -1.82 7.07
CA PHE A 76 -4.23 -2.26 6.68
C PHE A 76 -5.12 -2.44 7.92
N ASN A 77 -6.34 -1.90 7.88
CA ASN A 77 -7.30 -1.91 8.99
C ASN A 77 -8.28 -3.11 8.97
N TYR A 78 -7.94 -4.23 8.32
CA TYR A 78 -8.86 -5.36 8.10
C TYR A 78 -8.19 -6.73 8.14
#